data_AF-A0A1F9M508-F1
#
_entry.id   AF-A0A1F9M508-F1
#
_cell.length_a   1.000
_cell.length_b   1.000
_cell.length_c   1.000
_cell.angle_alpha   90.00
_cell.angle_beta   90.00
_cell.angle_gamma   90.00
#
_symmetry.space_group_name_H-M   'P 1'
#
loop_
_entity.id
_entity.type
_entity.pdbx_description
1 polymer ?
#
loop_
_entity_poly.entity_id
_entity_poly.type
_entity_poly.pdbx_seq_one_letter_code
_entity_poly.pdbx_strand_id
1 'polypeptide(L)'
;MNNPSQNPTTSGNNSNFNPTEMIDTISSQNLALRAFGALLSSSDLTDFVGDRYRGCGNLEYERRADNLRNGLSQIIELYLDKQEQTINSYVEQCQESDYGLMREAYRLIGMVEAGAFRPQDAGNKIREALNCLGTIAARGNDLFDRAEAMIAALEPQNRVRAVRMARHAKPEESKP
;
A
#
# COMPACT_ATOMS: atom_id res chain seq x y z
N MET A 1 -27.86 39.95 6.90
CA MET A 1 -28.30 38.55 7.06
C MET A 1 -27.14 37.68 6.63
N ASN A 2 -26.38 37.19 7.62
CA ASN A 2 -25.18 36.38 7.41
C ASN A 2 -25.60 34.90 7.42
N ASN A 3 -25.43 34.21 6.29
CA ASN A 3 -25.51 32.75 6.24
C ASN A 3 -24.09 32.21 6.48
N PRO A 4 -23.82 31.51 7.59
CA PRO A 4 -22.51 30.92 7.82
C PRO A 4 -22.30 29.71 6.89
N SER A 5 -21.18 29.75 6.17
CA SER A 5 -20.60 28.62 5.45
C SER A 5 -20.63 27.35 6.29
N GLN A 6 -21.29 26.33 5.77
CA GLN A 6 -21.09 24.96 6.22
C GLN A 6 -19.68 24.54 5.77
N ASN A 7 -18.73 24.55 6.70
CA ASN A 7 -17.51 23.79 6.57
C ASN A 7 -17.91 22.31 6.48
N PRO A 8 -17.51 21.56 5.43
CA PRO A 8 -17.57 20.11 5.52
C PRO A 8 -16.57 19.69 6.58
N THR A 9 -17.09 19.21 7.71
CA THR A 9 -16.35 18.46 8.70
C THR A 9 -15.66 17.32 7.98
N THR A 10 -14.34 17.40 7.89
CA THR A 10 -13.44 16.32 7.54
C THR A 10 -13.65 15.22 8.58
N SER A 11 -14.62 14.34 8.31
CA SER A 11 -14.82 13.11 9.06
C SER A 11 -13.53 12.32 8.93
N GLY A 12 -12.76 12.27 10.01
CA GLY A 12 -11.62 11.38 10.13
C GLY A 12 -12.11 9.97 9.86
N ASN A 13 -11.82 9.45 8.66
CA ASN A 13 -11.85 8.03 8.42
C ASN A 13 -10.74 7.44 9.27
N ASN A 14 -11.07 7.06 10.50
CA ASN A 14 -10.34 6.06 11.26
C ASN A 14 -10.45 4.76 10.46
N SER A 15 -9.64 4.62 9.41
CA SER A 15 -9.41 3.34 8.75
C SER A 15 -8.64 2.48 9.73
N ASN A 16 -9.38 1.76 10.56
CA ASN A 16 -8.84 0.72 11.42
C ASN A 16 -8.43 -0.44 10.48
N PHE A 17 -7.27 -0.28 9.83
CA PHE A 17 -6.73 -1.24 8.88
C PHE A 17 -6.64 -2.61 9.58
N ASN A 18 -7.44 -3.57 9.11
CA ASN A 18 -7.45 -4.93 9.61
C ASN A 18 -6.80 -5.86 8.57
N PRO A 19 -5.54 -6.30 8.79
CA PRO A 19 -4.85 -7.21 7.88
C PRO A 19 -5.64 -8.51 7.60
N THR A 20 -6.45 -8.94 8.57
CA THR A 20 -7.26 -10.16 8.48
C THR A 20 -8.36 -10.01 7.43
N GLU A 21 -9.01 -8.85 7.37
CA GLU A 21 -10.08 -8.56 6.41
C GLU A 21 -9.54 -8.50 4.97
N MET A 22 -8.32 -7.98 4.80
CA MET A 22 -7.61 -8.03 3.52
C MET A 22 -7.34 -9.49 3.09
N ILE A 23 -6.83 -10.32 4.00
CA ILE A 23 -6.52 -11.73 3.72
C ILE A 23 -7.79 -12.49 3.35
N ASP A 24 -8.89 -12.30 4.08
CA ASP A 24 -10.17 -12.96 3.82
C ASP A 24 -10.74 -12.54 2.46
N THR A 25 -10.68 -11.24 2.15
CA THR A 25 -11.14 -10.70 0.86
C THR A 25 -10.33 -11.27 -0.30
N ILE A 26 -8.99 -11.24 -0.23
CA ILE A 26 -8.13 -11.79 -1.28
C ILE A 26 -8.30 -13.31 -1.41
N SER A 27 -8.44 -14.02 -0.28
CA SER A 27 -8.62 -15.48 -0.27
C SER A 27 -9.93 -15.92 -0.92
N SER A 28 -11.03 -15.22 -0.61
CA SER A 28 -12.33 -15.47 -1.26
C SER A 28 -12.26 -15.26 -2.78
N GLN A 29 -11.52 -14.23 -3.21
CA GLN A 29 -11.38 -13.91 -4.62
C GLN A 29 -10.48 -14.90 -5.38
N ASN A 30 -9.46 -15.45 -4.72
CA ASN A 30 -8.62 -16.50 -5.28
C ASN A 30 -9.38 -17.80 -5.61
N LEU A 31 -10.43 -18.14 -4.83
CA LEU A 31 -11.29 -19.29 -5.13
C LEU A 31 -12.06 -19.10 -6.44
N ALA A 32 -12.55 -17.88 -6.70
CA ALA A 32 -13.25 -17.56 -7.94
C ALA A 32 -12.31 -17.65 -9.16
N LEU A 33 -11.09 -17.12 -9.07
CA LEU A 33 -10.10 -17.26 -10.14
C LEU A 33 -9.71 -18.71 -10.40
N ARG A 34 -9.54 -19.52 -9.35
CA ARG A 34 -9.28 -20.96 -9.50
C ARG A 34 -10.45 -21.67 -10.17
N ALA A 35 -11.68 -21.29 -9.87
CA ALA A 35 -12.87 -21.82 -10.54
C ALA A 35 -12.91 -21.42 -12.03
N PHE A 36 -12.59 -20.17 -12.39
CA PHE A 36 -12.52 -19.75 -13.79
C PHE A 36 -11.37 -20.41 -14.55
N GLY A 37 -10.19 -20.55 -13.92
CA GLY A 37 -9.06 -21.29 -14.50
C GLY A 37 -9.36 -22.77 -14.69
N ALA A 38 -10.06 -23.40 -13.73
CA ALA A 38 -10.57 -24.75 -13.88
C ALA A 38 -11.56 -24.83 -15.05
N LEU A 39 -12.52 -23.91 -15.16
CA LEU A 39 -13.45 -23.86 -16.30
C LEU A 39 -12.72 -23.68 -17.64
N LEU A 40 -11.69 -22.84 -17.73
CA LEU A 40 -10.90 -22.68 -18.96
C LEU A 40 -10.08 -23.92 -19.33
N SER A 41 -9.56 -24.64 -18.33
CA SER A 41 -8.68 -25.80 -18.53
C SER A 41 -9.42 -27.13 -18.66
N SER A 42 -10.57 -27.27 -17.99
CA SER A 42 -11.39 -28.48 -17.99
C SER A 42 -12.48 -28.47 -19.06
N SER A 43 -12.76 -27.31 -19.65
CA SER A 43 -13.77 -27.25 -20.70
C SER A 43 -13.18 -27.71 -22.02
N ASP A 44 -13.35 -29.01 -22.27
CA ASP A 44 -13.76 -29.43 -23.60
C ASP A 44 -15.15 -28.79 -23.81
N LEU A 45 -15.18 -27.54 -24.29
CA LEU A 45 -16.41 -26.77 -24.57
C LEU A 45 -17.32 -27.47 -25.60
N THR A 46 -16.83 -28.59 -26.16
CA THR A 46 -17.50 -29.62 -26.95
C THR A 46 -18.73 -30.18 -26.30
N ASP A 47 -18.73 -30.44 -25.00
CA ASP A 47 -19.90 -31.01 -24.33
C ASP A 47 -21.03 -29.99 -24.13
N PHE A 48 -20.70 -28.70 -23.97
CA PHE A 48 -21.69 -27.64 -23.76
C PHE A 48 -22.40 -27.21 -25.07
N VAL A 49 -21.72 -27.40 -26.20
CA VAL A 49 -22.22 -27.04 -27.54
C VAL A 49 -22.74 -28.29 -28.27
N GLY A 50 -22.25 -29.49 -27.93
CA GLY A 50 -22.52 -30.76 -28.61
C GLY A 50 -23.99 -31.20 -28.62
N ASP A 51 -24.74 -30.95 -27.54
CA ASP A 51 -26.16 -31.35 -27.47
C ASP A 51 -27.13 -30.32 -28.08
N ARG A 52 -26.74 -29.05 -28.19
CA ARG A 52 -27.56 -28.02 -28.88
C ARG A 52 -27.29 -27.90 -30.39
N TYR A 53 -26.11 -28.33 -30.86
CA TYR A 53 -25.62 -28.01 -32.21
C TYR A 53 -25.10 -29.21 -32.99
N ARG A 54 -25.57 -30.42 -32.66
CA ARG A 54 -25.24 -31.71 -33.32
C ARG A 54 -25.44 -31.77 -34.85
N GLY A 55 -25.81 -30.67 -35.51
CA GLY A 55 -25.98 -30.53 -36.96
C GLY A 55 -25.36 -29.26 -37.57
N CYS A 56 -24.67 -28.41 -36.81
CA CYS A 56 -23.91 -27.29 -37.36
C CYS A 56 -22.52 -27.77 -37.82
N GLY A 57 -22.05 -27.37 -38.99
CA GLY A 57 -20.74 -27.77 -39.50
C GLY A 57 -19.59 -27.36 -38.56
N ASN A 58 -18.48 -28.11 -38.59
CA ASN A 58 -17.32 -27.96 -37.69
C ASN A 58 -16.84 -26.51 -37.52
N LEU A 59 -16.93 -25.68 -38.56
CA LEU A 59 -16.49 -24.27 -38.54
C LEU A 59 -17.33 -23.37 -37.61
N GLU A 60 -18.65 -23.58 -37.53
CA GLU A 60 -19.53 -22.77 -36.67
C GLU A 60 -19.39 -23.16 -35.19
N TYR A 61 -19.11 -24.45 -34.97
CA TYR A 61 -18.81 -25.02 -33.67
C TYR A 61 -17.50 -24.44 -33.10
N GLU A 62 -16.41 -24.45 -33.88
CA GLU A 62 -15.11 -23.88 -33.48
C GLU A 62 -15.23 -22.38 -33.15
N ARG A 63 -15.89 -21.59 -34.00
CA ARG A 63 -16.08 -20.15 -33.77
C ARG A 63 -16.82 -19.84 -32.46
N ARG A 64 -17.78 -20.67 -32.06
CA ARG A 64 -18.54 -20.49 -30.82
C ARG A 64 -17.73 -20.88 -29.60
N ALA A 65 -16.94 -21.96 -29.67
CA ALA A 65 -16.02 -22.34 -28.62
C ALA A 65 -14.97 -21.23 -28.38
N ASP A 66 -14.44 -20.63 -29.46
CA ASP A 66 -13.49 -19.53 -29.36
C ASP A 66 -14.12 -18.25 -28.77
N ASN A 67 -15.36 -17.91 -29.17
CA ASN A 67 -16.09 -16.79 -28.56
C ASN A 67 -16.30 -16.99 -27.05
N LEU A 68 -16.57 -18.22 -26.62
CA LEU A 68 -16.76 -18.54 -25.20
C LEU A 68 -15.43 -18.49 -24.43
N ARG A 69 -14.32 -18.98 -25.01
CA ARG A 69 -12.97 -18.81 -24.44
C ARG A 69 -12.59 -17.35 -24.32
N ASN A 70 -12.88 -16.54 -25.34
CA ASN A 70 -12.63 -15.10 -25.32
C ASN A 70 -13.45 -14.40 -24.24
N GLY A 71 -14.75 -14.72 -24.11
CA GLY A 71 -15.60 -14.17 -23.06
C GLY A 71 -15.13 -14.54 -21.65
N LEU A 72 -14.73 -15.80 -21.44
CA LEU A 72 -14.16 -16.25 -20.16
C LEU A 72 -12.82 -15.55 -19.86
N SER A 73 -11.98 -15.35 -20.87
CA SER A 73 -10.71 -14.63 -20.71
C SER A 73 -10.95 -13.18 -20.29
N GLN A 74 -11.91 -12.48 -20.92
CA GLN A 74 -12.29 -11.12 -20.53
C GLN A 74 -12.84 -11.04 -19.09
N ILE A 75 -13.62 -12.04 -18.66
CA ILE A 75 -14.11 -12.10 -17.27
C ILE A 75 -12.95 -12.26 -16.29
N ILE A 76 -11.95 -13.08 -16.62
CA ILE A 76 -10.75 -13.26 -15.80
C ILE A 76 -9.94 -11.97 -15.74
N GLU A 77 -9.72 -11.30 -16.86
CA GLU A 77 -9.02 -10.01 -16.91
C GLU A 77 -9.70 -8.97 -16.03
N LEU A 78 -11.02 -8.77 -16.17
CA LEU A 78 -11.80 -7.87 -15.32
C LEU A 78 -11.69 -8.22 -13.84
N TYR A 79 -11.56 -9.51 -13.52
CA TYR A 79 -11.43 -9.97 -12.15
C TYR A 79 -10.04 -9.71 -11.58
N LEU A 80 -8.99 -9.90 -12.37
CA LEU A 80 -7.62 -9.57 -12.02
C LEU A 80 -7.46 -8.06 -11.80
N ASP A 81 -8.02 -7.24 -12.68
CA ASP A 81 -8.03 -5.78 -12.53
C ASP A 81 -8.70 -5.36 -11.21
N LYS A 82 -9.83 -5.99 -10.87
CA LYS A 82 -10.52 -5.74 -9.60
C LYS A 82 -9.68 -6.16 -8.39
N GLN A 83 -8.97 -7.29 -8.49
CA GLN A 83 -8.04 -7.73 -7.44
C GLN A 83 -6.91 -6.74 -7.24
N GLU A 84 -6.29 -6.27 -8.33
CA GLU A 84 -5.23 -5.28 -8.28
C GLU A 84 -5.71 -3.97 -7.63
N GLN A 85 -6.88 -3.46 -8.03
CA GLN A 85 -7.49 -2.28 -7.41
C GLN A 85 -7.74 -2.49 -5.90
N THR A 86 -8.25 -3.67 -5.52
CA THR A 86 -8.50 -4.01 -4.12
C THR A 86 -7.20 -4.03 -3.32
N ILE A 87 -6.15 -4.68 -3.84
CA ILE A 87 -4.83 -4.74 -3.21
C ILE A 87 -4.24 -3.34 -3.08
N ASN A 88 -4.30 -2.52 -4.13
CA ASN A 88 -3.78 -1.16 -4.11
C ASN A 88 -4.48 -0.31 -3.05
N SER A 89 -5.81 -0.43 -2.92
CA SER A 89 -6.55 0.26 -1.86
C SER A 89 -6.10 -0.19 -0.46
N TYR A 90 -5.88 -1.48 -0.24
CA TYR A 90 -5.36 -1.96 1.05
C TYR A 90 -3.90 -1.52 1.30
N VAL A 91 -3.07 -1.42 0.26
CA VAL A 91 -1.71 -0.89 0.36
C VAL A 91 -1.73 0.57 0.79
N GLU A 92 -2.57 1.40 0.16
CA GLU A 92 -2.76 2.81 0.52
C GLU A 92 -3.25 2.95 1.97
N GLN A 93 -4.29 2.21 2.35
CA GLN A 93 -4.81 2.19 3.73
C GLN A 93 -3.75 1.74 4.74
N CYS A 94 -2.95 0.73 4.40
CA CYS A 94 -1.86 0.27 5.25
C CYS A 94 -0.78 1.34 5.40
N GLN A 95 -0.38 2.01 4.32
CA GLN A 95 0.62 3.09 4.34
C GLN A 95 0.17 4.28 5.21
N GLU A 96 -1.13 4.60 5.22
CA GLU A 96 -1.69 5.68 6.02
C GLU A 96 -2.01 5.28 7.47
N SER A 97 -2.09 3.96 7.75
CA SER A 97 -2.34 3.44 9.09
C SER A 97 -1.19 3.72 10.05
N ASP A 98 -1.48 3.79 11.35
CA ASP A 98 -0.45 4.00 12.36
C ASP A 98 0.63 2.91 12.34
N TYR A 99 0.23 1.67 12.01
CA TYR A 99 1.17 0.56 11.86
C TYR A 99 2.10 0.76 10.65
N GLY A 100 1.56 1.20 9.51
CA GLY A 100 2.34 1.49 8.32
C GLY A 100 3.30 2.65 8.52
N LEU A 101 2.81 3.75 9.11
CA LEU A 101 3.63 4.90 9.49
C LEU A 101 4.75 4.50 10.45
N MET A 102 4.46 3.63 11.43
CA MET A 102 5.43 3.16 12.40
C MET A 102 6.51 2.31 11.74
N ARG A 103 6.10 1.36 10.89
CA ARG A 103 7.02 0.53 10.11
C ARG A 103 7.90 1.38 9.19
N GLU A 104 7.35 2.40 8.56
CA GLU A 104 8.09 3.30 7.68
C GLU A 104 9.10 4.13 8.47
N ALA A 105 8.72 4.66 9.64
CA ALA A 105 9.65 5.35 10.52
C ALA A 105 10.84 4.45 10.92
N TYR A 106 10.58 3.21 11.35
CA TYR A 106 11.62 2.23 11.65
C TYR A 106 12.53 1.96 10.45
N ARG A 107 11.95 1.78 9.26
CA ARG A 107 12.70 1.51 8.02
C ARG A 107 13.64 2.67 7.69
N LEU A 108 13.14 3.91 7.73
CA LEU A 108 13.93 5.11 7.43
C LEU A 108 15.08 5.30 8.43
N ILE A 109 14.80 5.13 9.73
CA ILE A 109 15.83 5.23 10.78
C ILE A 109 16.91 4.16 10.58
N GLY A 110 16.51 2.90 10.41
CA GLY A 110 17.45 1.80 10.20
C GLY A 110 18.31 1.98 8.95
N MET A 111 17.75 2.50 7.86
CA MET A 111 18.51 2.83 6.65
C MET A 111 19.51 3.98 6.88
N VAL A 112 19.15 4.99 7.67
CA VAL A 112 20.07 6.07 8.04
C VAL A 112 21.20 5.55 8.92
N GLU A 113 20.90 4.70 9.90
CA GLU A 113 21.88 4.07 10.79
C GLU A 113 22.84 3.15 10.03
N ALA A 114 22.33 2.41 9.04
CA ALA A 114 23.12 1.56 8.15
C ALA A 114 23.96 2.35 7.12
N GLY A 115 23.84 3.67 7.06
CA GLY A 115 24.58 4.51 6.11
C GLY A 115 24.11 4.36 4.66
N ALA A 116 22.85 3.94 4.44
CA ALA A 116 22.28 3.78 3.09
C ALA A 116 22.08 5.10 2.35
N PHE A 117 22.18 6.24 3.05
CA PHE A 117 22.01 7.59 2.50
C PHE A 117 23.29 8.40 2.62
N ARG A 118 23.47 9.34 1.68
CA ARG A 118 24.52 10.35 1.79
C ARG A 118 24.27 11.20 3.04
N PRO A 119 25.31 11.73 3.71
CA PRO A 119 25.16 12.52 4.94
C PRO A 119 24.19 13.70 4.82
N GLN A 120 24.15 14.34 3.66
CA GLN A 120 23.24 15.46 3.34
C GLN A 120 21.77 15.04 3.24
N ASP A 121 21.49 13.78 2.85
CA ASP A 121 20.14 13.26 2.65
C ASP A 121 19.62 12.55 3.91
N ALA A 122 20.53 12.03 4.75
CA ALA A 122 20.21 11.32 5.99
C ALA A 122 19.37 12.19 6.95
N GLY A 123 19.69 13.48 7.08
CA GLY A 123 18.92 14.40 7.92
C GLY A 123 17.48 14.58 7.46
N ASN A 124 17.25 14.59 6.14
CA ASN A 124 15.90 14.66 5.57
C ASN A 124 15.12 13.37 5.86
N LYS A 125 15.76 12.20 5.77
CA LYS A 125 15.13 10.92 6.08
C LYS A 125 14.78 10.74 7.55
N ILE A 126 15.59 11.26 8.47
CA ILE A 126 15.23 11.33 9.89
C ILE A 126 14.03 12.27 10.11
N ARG A 127 13.95 13.40 9.40
CA ARG A 127 12.79 14.30 9.48
C ARG A 127 11.52 13.65 8.96
N GLU A 128 11.61 12.91 7.85
CA GLU A 128 10.51 12.10 7.32
C GLU A 128 10.02 11.08 8.37
N ALA A 129 10.95 10.35 9.01
CA ALA A 129 10.60 9.40 10.07
C ALA A 129 9.92 10.08 11.27
N LEU A 130 10.42 11.25 11.70
CA LEU A 130 9.81 12.03 12.78
C LEU A 130 8.41 12.52 12.42
N ASN A 131 8.15 12.89 11.16
CA ASN A 131 6.81 13.28 10.72
C ASN A 131 5.82 12.11 10.80
N CYS A 132 6.24 10.90 10.41
CA CYS A 132 5.43 9.68 10.57
C CYS A 132 5.10 9.44 12.05
N LEU A 133 6.10 9.48 12.93
CA LEU A 133 5.91 9.30 14.37
C LEU A 133 5.03 10.39 14.99
N GLY A 134 5.20 11.65 14.57
CA GLY A 134 4.40 12.77 15.03
C GLY A 134 2.92 12.64 14.62
N THR A 135 2.66 12.06 13.44
CA THR A 135 1.29 11.77 12.99
C THR A 135 0.63 10.70 13.86
N ILE A 136 1.37 9.64 14.21
CA ILE A 136 0.90 8.61 15.14
C ILE A 136 0.63 9.21 16.53
N ALA A 137 1.57 10.01 17.04
CA ALA A 137 1.44 10.65 18.34
C ALA A 137 0.24 11.62 18.39
N ALA A 138 -0.01 12.38 17.32
CA ALA A 138 -1.15 13.28 17.23
C ALA A 138 -2.51 12.56 17.19
N ARG A 139 -2.55 11.31 16.69
CA ARG A 139 -3.78 10.49 16.66
C ARG A 139 -4.14 9.89 18.01
N GLY A 140 -3.17 9.73 18.92
CA GLY A 140 -3.42 9.31 20.31
C GLY A 140 -3.92 7.87 20.47
N ASN A 141 -3.63 7.00 19.50
CA ASN A 141 -4.05 5.59 19.49
C ASN A 141 -3.06 4.70 20.27
N ASP A 142 -3.26 3.37 20.23
CA ASP A 142 -2.47 2.35 20.96
C ASP A 142 -0.95 2.40 20.69
N LEU A 143 -0.52 3.02 19.58
CA LEU A 143 0.89 3.18 19.23
C LEU A 143 1.52 4.49 19.75
N PHE A 144 0.75 5.34 20.45
CA PHE A 144 1.18 6.63 20.98
C PHE A 144 2.46 6.53 21.83
N ASP A 145 2.43 5.73 22.90
CA ASP A 145 3.56 5.61 23.84
C ASP A 145 4.84 5.16 23.13
N ARG A 146 4.69 4.30 22.12
CA ARG A 146 5.81 3.77 21.35
C ARG A 146 6.35 4.82 20.37
N ALA A 147 5.49 5.63 19.78
CA ALA A 147 5.89 6.73 18.91
C ALA A 147 6.64 7.82 19.70
N GLU A 148 6.11 8.23 20.86
CA GLU A 148 6.75 9.18 21.78
C GLU A 148 8.12 8.69 22.24
N ALA A 149 8.24 7.42 22.65
CA ALA A 149 9.51 6.85 23.06
C ALA A 149 10.58 6.89 21.93
N MET A 150 10.17 6.66 20.67
CA MET A 150 11.09 6.78 19.53
C MET A 150 11.46 8.23 19.23
N ILE A 151 10.52 9.16 19.30
CA ILE A 151 10.81 10.60 19.14
C ILE A 151 11.83 11.04 20.18
N ALA A 152 11.59 10.70 21.45
CA ALA A 152 12.48 11.02 22.57
C ALA A 152 13.87 10.38 22.42
N ALA A 153 14.00 9.22 21.77
CA ALA A 153 15.29 8.59 21.49
C ALA A 153 16.08 9.29 20.37
N LEU A 154 15.39 9.92 19.41
CA LEU A 154 15.98 10.60 18.26
C LEU A 154 16.37 12.05 18.54
N GLU A 155 15.68 12.74 19.47
CA GLU A 155 16.00 14.12 19.86
C GLU A 155 17.43 14.32 20.43
N PRO A 156 17.97 13.44 21.30
CA PRO A 156 19.34 13.55 21.79
C PRO A 156 20.39 13.38 20.68
N GLN A 157 20.12 12.52 19.70
CA GLN A 157 21.07 12.23 18.61
C GLN A 157 21.17 13.39 17.62
N ASN A 158 20.07 14.11 17.39
CA ASN A 158 20.07 15.33 16.57
C ASN A 158 20.85 16.48 17.23
N ARG A 159 20.78 16.63 18.58
CA ARG A 159 21.60 17.63 19.31
C ARG A 159 23.10 17.31 19.23
N VAL A 160 23.50 16.04 19.39
CA VAL A 160 24.92 15.65 19.40
C VAL A 160 25.57 15.75 18.00
N ARG A 161 24.85 15.40 16.93
CA ARG A 161 25.36 15.57 15.54
C ARG A 161 25.45 17.04 15.12
N ALA A 162 24.46 17.87 15.46
CA ALA A 162 24.48 19.31 15.16
C ALA A 162 25.63 20.04 15.88
N VAL A 163 25.89 19.71 17.15
CA VAL A 163 27.01 20.28 17.92
C VAL A 163 28.37 19.82 17.37
N ARG A 164 28.50 18.56 16.93
CA ARG A 164 29.73 18.08 16.28
C ARG A 164 30.00 18.78 14.95
N MET A 165 28.98 19.00 14.13
CA MET A 165 29.14 19.70 12.84
C MET A 165 29.41 21.20 13.01
N ALA A 166 28.79 21.87 13.99
CA ALA A 166 29.08 23.28 14.30
C ALA A 166 30.51 23.52 14.84
N ARG A 167 31.12 22.53 15.50
CA ARG A 167 32.52 22.61 15.98
C ARG A 167 33.55 22.47 14.86
N HIS A 168 33.22 21.78 13.77
CA HIS A 168 34.11 21.62 12.62
C HIS A 168 33.90 22.68 11.53
N ALA A 169 32.90 23.55 11.67
CA ALA A 169 32.57 24.59 10.70
C ALA A 169 33.03 26.01 11.10
N LYS A 170 33.89 26.18 12.13
CA LYS A 170 34.52 27.48 12.40
C LYS A 170 35.64 27.74 11.38
N PRO A 171 35.52 28.74 10.48
CA PRO A 171 36.63 29.21 9.69
C PRO A 171 37.51 30.10 10.55
N GLU A 172 38.81 30.03 10.27
CA GLU A 172 39.89 30.73 10.93
C GLU A 172 39.60 32.23 11.13
N GLU A 173 39.83 32.68 12.36
CA GLU A 173 40.00 34.10 12.68
C GLU A 173 41.16 34.65 11.84
N SER A 174 40.83 35.43 10.81
CA SER A 174 41.78 36.32 10.16
C SER A 174 42.25 37.35 11.20
N LYS A 175 43.41 37.09 11.78
CA LYS A 175 44.16 38.02 12.63
C LYS A 175 44.75 39.16 11.78
N PRO A 176 45.04 40.31 12.43
CA PRO A 176 44.83 41.66 11.91
C PRO A 176 45.77 42.11 10.79
#